data_AF-A0A6M4M9E2-F1
#
_entry.id   AF-A0A6M4M9E2-F1
#
_cell.length_a   1.000
_cell.length_b   1.000
_cell.length_c   1.000
_cell.angle_alpha   90.00
_cell.angle_beta   90.00
_cell.angle_gamma   90.00
#
_symmetry.space_group_name_H-M   'P 1'
#
loop_
_entity.id
_entity.type
_entity.pdbx_description
1 polymer ?
#
loop_
_entity_poly.entity_id
_entity_poly.type
_entity_poly.pdbx_seq_one_letter_code
_entity_poly.pdbx_strand_id
1 'polypeptide(L)' 'MFEYTALIYNGIAQRLIKVEAGSDADLFNFLSQHYGVYICIWYEKYAISSQ' A
#
# COMPACT_ATOMS: atom_id res chain seq x y z
N MET A 1 4.18 -2.81 -13.82
CA MET A 1 3.71 -3.29 -12.50
C MET A 1 4.71 -2.82 -11.46
N PHE A 2 4.25 -2.43 -10.27
CA PHE A 2 5.10 -1.99 -9.17
C PHE A 2 4.78 -2.76 -7.89
N GLU A 3 5.77 -3.01 -7.06
CA GLU A 3 5.56 -3.41 -5.67
C GLU A 3 5.55 -2.15 -4.81
N TYR A 4 4.49 -1.95 -4.06
CA TYR A 4 4.39 -0.90 -3.04
C TYR A 4 4.61 -1.53 -1.67
N THR A 5 5.48 -0.91 -0.88
CA THR A 5 5.57 -1.19 0.55
C THR A 5 5.02 0.02 1.28
N ALA A 6 4.04 -0.17 2.18
CA ALA A 6 3.44 0.93 2.93
C ALA A 6 3.33 0.59 4.42
N LEU A 7 3.52 1.62 5.25
CA LEU A 7 3.20 1.57 6.68
C LEU A 7 1.88 2.30 6.90
N ILE A 8 0.87 1.57 7.36
CA ILE A 8 -0.45 2.12 7.65
C ILE A 8 -0.75 2.03 9.15
N TYR A 9 -1.58 2.93 9.65
CA TYR A 9 -2.24 2.79 10.94
C TYR A 9 -3.75 2.60 10.72
N ASN A 10 -4.31 1.53 11.29
CA ASN A 10 -5.71 1.14 11.05
C ASN A 10 -6.65 1.52 12.20
N GLY A 11 -6.28 2.49 13.04
CA GLY A 11 -7.03 2.85 14.26
C GLY A 11 -6.73 1.98 15.48
N ILE A 12 -5.97 0.88 15.33
CA ILE A 12 -5.59 -0.01 16.43
C ILE A 12 -4.07 -0.15 16.50
N ALA A 13 -3.44 -0.49 15.37
CA ALA A 13 -2.00 -0.73 15.31
C ALA A 13 -1.41 -0.28 13.97
N GLN A 14 -0.09 -0.12 13.97
CA GLN A 14 0.66 0.06 12.73
C GLN A 14 0.83 -1.29 12.03
N ARG A 15 0.72 -1.30 10.70
CA ARG A 15 0.90 -2.48 9.86
C ARG A 15 1.76 -2.13 8.67
N LEU A 16 2.81 -2.92 8.47
CA LEU A 16 3.59 -2.90 7.24
C LEU A 16 2.91 -3.83 6.24
N ILE A 17 2.65 -3.34 5.03
CA ILE A 17 1.96 -4.07 3.98
C ILE A 17 2.76 -4.00 2.67
N LYS A 18 2.59 -5.02 1.84
CA LYS A 18 3.13 -5.07 0.48
C LYS A 18 2.01 -5.35 -0.50
N VAL A 19 1.97 -4.57 -1.59
CA VAL A 19 0.89 -4.62 -2.58
C VAL A 19 1.49 -4.45 -3.96
N GLU A 20 1.22 -5.38 -4.88
CA GLU A 20 1.53 -5.14 -6.29
C GLU A 20 0.40 -4.32 -6.91
N ALA A 21 0.74 -3.17 -7.51
CA ALA A 21 -0.23 -2.29 -8.13
C ALA A 21 0.32 -1.61 -9.40
N GLY A 22 -0.58 -1.18 -10.29
CA GLY A 22 -0.22 -0.49 -11.52
C GLY A 22 0.19 0.98 -11.28
N SER A 23 -0.43 1.62 -10.30
CA SER A 23 -0.27 3.03 -9.98
C SER A 23 -0.50 3.30 -8.50
N ASP A 24 -0.15 4.51 -8.06
CA ASP A 24 -0.38 4.97 -6.69
C ASP A 24 -1.89 5.01 -6.38
N ALA A 25 -2.73 5.35 -7.38
CA ALA A 25 -4.19 5.31 -7.24
C ALA A 25 -4.71 3.88 -6.98
N ASP A 26 -4.13 2.87 -7.63
CA ASP A 26 -4.48 1.47 -7.40
C ASP A 26 -4.11 1.02 -5.99
N LEU A 27 -2.97 1.48 -5.46
CA LEU A 27 -2.60 1.26 -4.06
C LEU A 27 -3.66 1.84 -3.12
N PHE A 28 -4.02 3.13 -3.25
CA PHE A 28 -4.98 3.75 -2.34
C PHE A 28 -6.40 3.17 -2.46
N ASN A 29 -6.80 2.74 -3.65
CA ASN A 29 -8.04 1.98 -3.85
C ASN A 29 -7.98 0.64 -3.11
N PHE A 30 -6.87 -0.10 -3.21
CA PHE A 30 -6.65 -1.33 -2.46
C PHE A 30 -6.77 -1.09 -0.95
N LEU A 31 -6.14 -0.03 -0.42
CA LEU A 31 -6.20 0.31 1.00
C LEU A 31 -7.63 0.61 1.46
N SER A 32 -8.37 1.41 0.69
CA SER A 32 -9.75 1.79 1.01
C SER A 32 -10.70 0.59 1.01
N GLN A 33 -10.43 -0.42 0.18
CA GLN A 33 -11.23 -1.65 0.11
C GLN A 33 -10.93 -2.64 1.24
N HIS A 34 -9.66 -2.71 1.70
CA HIS A 34 -9.23 -3.70 2.69
C HIS A 34 -9.18 -3.16 4.12
N TYR A 35 -9.07 -1.84 4.27
CA TYR A 35 -8.98 -1.17 5.56
C TYR A 35 -10.04 -0.07 5.61
N GLY A 36 -11.15 -0.33 6.30
CA GLY A 36 -12.28 0.60 6.35
C GLY A 36 -11.92 1.99 6.92
N VAL A 37 -11.00 2.04 7.90
CA VAL A 37 -10.37 3.28 8.39
C VAL A 37 -8.87 3.06 8.43
N TYR A 38 -8.11 3.86 7.68
CA TYR A 38 -6.65 3.83 7.72
C TYR A 38 -6.03 5.21 7.53
N ILE A 39 -4.82 5.38 8.05
CA ILE A 39 -3.91 6.47 7.71
C ILE A 39 -2.67 5.84 7.11
N CYS A 40 -2.30 6.25 5.89
CA CYS A 40 -1.01 5.90 5.31
C CYS A 40 0.05 6.83 5.91
N ILE A 41 0.95 6.27 6.72
CA ILE A 41 2.03 7.04 7.38
C ILE A 41 3.15 7.30 6.37
N TRP A 42 3.46 6.29 5.56
CA TRP A 42 4.54 6.29 4.59
C TRP A 42 4.31 5.18 3.56
N TYR A 43 4.78 5.38 2.33
CA TYR A 43 4.86 4.34 1.32
C TYR A 43 6.04 4.56 0.37
N GLU A 44 6.53 3.46 -0.20
CA GLU A 44 7.55 3.41 -1.24
C GLU A 44 7.08 2.57 -2.42
N LYS A 45 7.62 2.89 -3.60
CA LYS A 45 7.27 2.29 -4.88
C LYS A 45 8.52 1.70 -5.53
N TYR A 46 8.46 0.40 -5.84
CA TYR A 46 9.53 -0.33 -6.50
C TYR A 46 9.06 -0.83 -7.86
N ALA A 47 9.84 -0.59 -8.91
CA ALA A 47 9.57 -1.17 -10.22
C ALA A 47 9.83 -2.67 -10.17
N ILE A 48 8.84 -3.48 -10.55
CA ILE A 48 9.03 -4.93 -10.69
C ILE A 48 9.72 -5.12 -12.04
N SER A 49 11.04 -5.32 -12.01
CA SER A 49 11.79 -5.77 -13.18
C SER A 49 11.54 -7.26 -13.38
N SER A 50 10.89 -7.63 -14.48
CA SER A 50 10.85 -9.02 -14.94
C SER A 50 12.30 -9.48 -15.17
N GLN A 51 12.81 -10.38 -14.34
CA GLN A 51 14.02 -11.14 -14.66
C GLN A 51 13.70 -12.23 -15.68
#